data_AF-D3HK77-F1
#
_entry.id   AF-D3HK77-F1
#
_cell.length_a   1.000
_cell.length_b   1.000
_cell.length_c   1.000
_cell.angle_alpha   90.00
_cell.angle_beta   90.00
_cell.angle_gamma   90.00
#
_symmetry.space_group_name_H-M   'P 1'
#
loop_
_entity.id
_entity.type
_entity.pdbx_description
1 polymer ?
#
loop_
_entity_poly.entity_id
_entity_poly.type
_entity_poly.pdbx_seq_one_letter_code
_entity_poly.pdbx_strand_id
1 'polypeptide(L)'
;MRYKVTEQFARGEEKAIAEFRELSDAKIFIDQKQENTRIETQKIIFRLFDDFDLLHEFNENNSSVAYAKYADGNGDLNIIKLPYHVMIKAQHATDKKCIANFIDKINANLFVISKCDNDDAVDENDLFFIFKEQNLIDTLNKILCIHRKIKSDRSKENERGAKFHPTPLSRRPTPPGGPSDCWIEENNENE
;
A
#
# COMPACT_ATOMS: atom_id res chain seq x y z
N MET A 1 15.84 19.22 -10.55
CA MET A 1 15.93 17.78 -10.29
C MET A 1 14.99 17.40 -9.20
N ARG A 2 13.72 17.31 -9.59
CA ARG A 2 12.68 16.62 -8.84
C ARG A 2 12.11 15.57 -9.76
N TYR A 3 12.12 14.34 -9.30
CA TYR A 3 11.64 13.21 -10.08
C TYR A 3 10.14 13.06 -9.86
N LYS A 4 9.35 13.19 -10.90
CA LYS A 4 7.88 13.07 -10.81
C LYS A 4 7.43 11.74 -11.37
N VAL A 5 6.52 11.09 -10.64
CA VAL A 5 5.89 9.85 -11.07
C VAL A 5 4.44 10.14 -11.39
N THR A 6 4.03 9.74 -12.59
CA THR A 6 2.64 9.79 -13.03
C THR A 6 2.09 8.37 -13.18
N GLU A 7 0.77 8.26 -13.04
CA GLU A 7 0.04 7.05 -13.39
C GLU A 7 -1.03 7.37 -14.43
N GLN A 8 -1.25 6.42 -15.34
CA GLN A 8 -2.27 6.50 -16.37
C GLN A 8 -2.91 5.13 -16.60
N PHE A 9 -4.24 5.08 -16.52
CA PHE A 9 -5.00 3.93 -17.01
C PHE A 9 -5.10 4.00 -18.54
N ALA A 10 -5.22 2.85 -19.22
CA ALA A 10 -5.20 2.77 -20.69
C ALA A 10 -6.10 3.77 -21.46
N ARG A 11 -7.20 4.24 -20.85
CA ARG A 11 -8.11 5.27 -21.41
C ARG A 11 -8.32 6.47 -20.49
N GLY A 12 -7.52 6.58 -19.43
CA GLY A 12 -7.64 7.60 -18.39
C GLY A 12 -6.74 8.81 -18.64
N GLU A 13 -6.99 9.85 -17.85
CA GLU A 13 -6.09 11.00 -17.75
C GLU A 13 -4.84 10.61 -16.96
N GLU A 14 -3.69 11.07 -17.45
CA GLU A 14 -2.43 10.95 -16.73
C GLU A 14 -2.41 11.89 -15.52
N LYS A 15 -2.02 11.37 -14.35
CA LYS A 15 -2.01 12.14 -13.10
C LYS A 15 -0.69 11.96 -12.36
N ALA A 16 -0.15 13.05 -11.84
CA ALA A 16 0.99 12.99 -10.92
C ALA A 16 0.55 12.39 -9.58
N ILE A 17 1.28 11.37 -9.12
CA ILE A 17 0.98 10.66 -7.87
C ILE A 17 2.05 10.86 -6.81
N ALA A 18 3.28 11.12 -7.23
CA ALA A 18 4.41 11.27 -6.34
C ALA A 18 5.51 12.14 -6.94
N GLU A 19 6.30 12.75 -6.06
CA GLU A 19 7.49 13.55 -6.40
C GLU A 19 8.62 13.17 -5.43
N PHE A 20 9.82 12.98 -5.95
CA PHE A 20 10.99 12.50 -5.20
C PHE A 20 12.18 13.43 -5.40
N ARG A 21 13.05 13.48 -4.39
CA ARG A 21 14.33 14.20 -4.49
C ARG A 21 15.43 13.36 -5.15
N GLU A 22 15.32 12.05 -5.07
CA GLU A 22 16.36 11.11 -5.51
C GLU A 22 15.77 10.09 -6.48
N LEU A 23 16.54 9.73 -7.52
CA LEU A 23 16.11 8.81 -8.57
C LEU A 23 15.93 7.38 -8.02
N SER A 24 16.81 6.97 -7.10
CA SER A 24 16.72 5.68 -6.39
C SER A 24 15.39 5.53 -5.69
N ASP A 25 14.95 6.57 -4.96
CA ASP A 25 13.68 6.58 -4.24
C ASP A 25 12.48 6.43 -5.19
N ALA A 26 12.51 7.13 -6.32
CA ALA A 26 11.47 7.03 -7.33
C ALA A 26 11.39 5.61 -7.92
N LYS A 27 12.53 4.98 -8.19
CA LYS A 27 12.59 3.60 -8.69
C LYS A 27 12.03 2.60 -7.69
N ILE A 28 12.45 2.66 -6.42
CA ILE A 28 11.93 1.79 -5.35
C ILE A 28 10.40 1.89 -5.27
N PHE A 29 9.86 3.10 -5.37
CA PHE A 29 8.41 3.31 -5.35
C PHE A 29 7.70 2.71 -6.57
N ILE A 30 8.22 2.94 -7.78
CA ILE A 30 7.65 2.43 -9.02
C ILE A 30 7.67 0.90 -9.04
N ASP A 31 8.80 0.28 -8.68
CA ASP A 31 8.96 -1.17 -8.67
C ASP A 31 7.90 -1.83 -7.77
N GLN A 32 7.70 -1.30 -6.56
CA GLN A 32 6.65 -1.78 -5.66
C GLN A 32 5.24 -1.55 -6.23
N LYS A 33 5.00 -0.40 -6.87
CA LYS A 33 3.71 -0.08 -7.48
C LYS A 33 3.38 -1.03 -8.62
N GLN A 34 4.34 -1.32 -9.49
CA GLN A 34 4.16 -2.29 -10.57
C GLN A 34 3.81 -3.67 -10.02
N GLU A 35 4.48 -4.13 -8.97
CA GLU A 35 4.18 -5.43 -8.36
C GLU A 35 2.76 -5.48 -7.79
N ASN A 36 2.32 -4.44 -7.07
CA ASN A 36 0.95 -4.37 -6.58
C ASN A 36 -0.08 -4.35 -7.74
N THR A 37 0.19 -3.60 -8.80
CA THR A 37 -0.66 -3.53 -9.99
C THR A 37 -0.76 -4.87 -10.72
N ARG A 38 0.32 -5.66 -10.77
CA ARG A 38 0.32 -7.03 -11.31
C ARG A 38 -0.59 -7.94 -10.49
N ILE A 39 -0.50 -7.89 -9.16
CA ILE A 39 -1.36 -8.65 -8.25
C ILE A 39 -2.84 -8.28 -8.45
N GLU A 40 -3.13 -6.99 -8.63
CA GLU A 40 -4.48 -6.47 -8.85
C GLU A 40 -4.97 -6.64 -10.31
N THR A 41 -4.13 -7.16 -11.22
CA THR A 41 -4.41 -7.34 -12.66
C THR A 41 -4.82 -6.05 -13.38
N GLN A 42 -4.39 -4.90 -12.88
CA GLN A 42 -4.72 -3.61 -13.45
C GLN A 42 -3.76 -3.23 -14.58
N LYS A 43 -4.28 -2.58 -15.63
CA LYS A 43 -3.47 -2.08 -16.75
C LYS A 43 -3.17 -0.61 -16.55
N ILE A 44 -2.08 -0.34 -15.83
CA ILE A 44 -1.58 1.01 -15.55
C ILE A 44 -0.25 1.20 -16.26
N ILE A 45 -0.07 2.38 -16.83
CA ILE A 45 1.19 2.88 -17.37
C ILE A 45 1.74 3.86 -16.34
N PHE A 46 2.96 3.63 -15.88
CA PHE A 46 3.67 4.57 -15.02
C PHE A 46 4.71 5.32 -15.86
N ARG A 47 4.89 6.61 -15.59
CA ARG A 47 5.97 7.39 -16.20
C ARG A 47 6.78 8.12 -15.15
N LEU A 48 8.07 8.22 -15.40
CA LEU A 48 9.04 8.90 -14.56
C LEU A 48 9.64 10.06 -15.34
N PHE A 49 9.48 11.26 -14.81
CA PHE A 49 10.00 12.50 -15.37
C PHE A 49 11.10 13.06 -14.48
N ASP A 50 12.13 13.67 -15.05
CA ASP A 50 13.03 14.61 -14.35
C ASP A 50 12.64 16.02 -14.76
N ASP A 51 12.03 16.75 -13.83
CA ASP A 51 11.40 18.04 -14.05
C ASP A 51 10.35 18.00 -15.21
N PHE A 52 10.79 18.11 -16.46
CA PHE A 52 9.94 18.08 -17.68
C PHE A 52 10.31 16.96 -18.65
N ASP A 53 11.47 16.32 -18.48
CA ASP A 53 11.96 15.32 -19.42
C ASP A 53 11.51 13.93 -19.00
N LEU A 54 10.81 13.22 -19.89
CA LEU A 54 10.46 11.82 -19.69
C LEU A 54 11.72 10.96 -19.68
N LEU A 55 12.04 10.38 -18.52
CA LEU A 55 13.17 9.46 -18.37
C LEU A 55 12.80 8.04 -18.74
N HIS A 56 11.68 7.55 -18.19
CA HIS A 56 11.24 6.17 -18.38
C HIS A 56 9.72 6.06 -18.42
N GLU A 57 9.23 5.25 -19.36
CA GLU A 57 7.85 4.78 -19.42
C GLU A 57 7.83 3.28 -19.07
N PHE A 58 6.90 2.91 -18.18
CA PHE A 58 6.68 1.55 -17.72
C PHE A 58 5.31 1.09 -18.22
N ASN A 59 5.30 0.41 -19.37
CA ASN A 59 4.09 -0.12 -20.03
C ASN A 59 4.22 -1.63 -20.31
N GLU A 60 4.32 -2.45 -19.26
CA GLU A 60 4.54 -3.90 -19.39
C GLU A 60 3.46 -4.61 -20.22
N ASN A 61 2.24 -4.11 -20.16
CA ASN A 61 1.10 -4.71 -20.85
C ASN A 61 0.97 -4.27 -22.31
N ASN A 62 1.90 -3.46 -22.83
CA ASN A 62 1.82 -2.81 -24.15
C ASN A 62 0.42 -2.24 -24.41
N SER A 63 -0.14 -1.60 -23.37
CA SER A 63 -1.51 -1.11 -23.44
C SER A 63 -1.55 0.01 -24.47
N SER A 64 -2.41 -0.14 -25.48
CA SER A 64 -2.61 0.90 -26.47
C SER A 64 -3.22 2.13 -25.80
N VAL A 65 -2.55 3.26 -26.00
CA VAL A 65 -2.89 4.56 -25.44
C VAL A 65 -3.68 5.40 -26.46
N ALA A 66 -4.26 4.75 -27.48
CA ALA A 66 -5.10 5.42 -28.46
C ALA A 66 -6.21 6.18 -27.71
N TYR A 67 -6.27 7.51 -27.93
CA TYR A 67 -7.19 8.47 -27.29
C TYR A 67 -6.90 8.88 -25.85
N ALA A 68 -5.76 8.51 -25.25
CA ALA A 68 -5.46 8.98 -23.90
C ALA A 68 -5.00 10.44 -23.90
N LYS A 69 -5.41 11.18 -22.86
CA LYS A 69 -4.91 12.54 -22.61
C LYS A 69 -3.60 12.44 -21.84
N TYR A 70 -2.50 12.73 -22.51
CA TYR A 70 -1.18 12.86 -21.90
C TYR A 70 -1.08 14.17 -21.13
N ALA A 71 -0.34 14.16 -20.02
CA ALA A 71 -0.10 15.35 -19.23
C ALA A 71 0.95 16.29 -19.87
N ASP A 72 1.67 15.81 -20.90
CA ASP A 72 2.72 16.55 -21.64
C ASP A 72 2.23 17.78 -22.42
N GLY A 73 0.92 18.01 -22.53
CA GLY A 73 0.38 19.10 -23.34
C GLY A 73 0.12 20.43 -22.63
N ASN A 74 0.01 20.47 -21.29
CA ASN A 74 -0.86 21.50 -20.69
C ASN A 74 -0.37 22.16 -19.38
N GLY A 75 0.85 21.89 -18.91
CA GLY A 75 1.33 22.46 -17.64
C GLY A 75 0.62 21.93 -16.38
N ASP A 76 -0.29 20.95 -16.54
CA ASP A 76 -1.12 20.39 -15.47
C ASP A 76 -0.29 19.64 -14.40
N LEU A 77 0.87 19.05 -14.76
CA LEU A 77 1.78 18.39 -13.82
C LEU A 77 2.44 19.34 -12.80
N ASN A 78 2.37 20.66 -13.02
CA ASN A 78 2.94 21.66 -12.11
C ASN A 78 1.90 22.26 -11.14
N ILE A 79 0.60 22.02 -11.38
CA ILE A 79 -0.49 22.61 -10.58
C ILE A 79 -0.92 21.66 -9.45
N ILE A 80 -0.56 20.38 -9.53
CA ILE A 80 -1.00 19.35 -8.59
C ILE A 80 -0.32 19.54 -7.23
N LYS A 81 -1.11 19.86 -6.21
CA LYS A 81 -0.67 19.87 -4.82
C LYS A 81 -0.57 18.42 -4.31
N LEU A 82 0.63 18.01 -3.90
CA LEU A 82 0.87 16.73 -3.23
C LEU A 82 0.85 16.97 -1.72
N PRO A 83 -0.28 16.71 -1.02
CA PRO A 83 -0.44 17.13 0.37
C PRO A 83 0.30 16.25 1.38
N TYR A 84 0.73 15.05 1.00
CA TYR A 84 1.45 14.15 1.90
C TYR A 84 2.95 14.30 1.71
N HIS A 85 3.68 14.58 2.78
CA HIS A 85 5.12 14.80 2.76
C HIS A 85 5.82 13.75 3.62
N VAL A 86 6.76 13.03 3.02
CA VAL A 86 7.61 12.08 3.73
C VAL A 86 8.94 12.75 4.04
N MET A 87 9.27 12.80 5.33
CA MET A 87 10.54 13.31 5.83
C MET A 87 11.31 12.20 6.53
N ILE A 88 12.63 12.22 6.41
CA ILE A 88 13.54 11.35 7.15
C ILE A 88 14.38 12.18 8.12
N LYS A 89 14.60 11.63 9.30
CA LYS A 89 15.63 12.09 10.23
C LYS A 89 16.60 10.94 10.44
N ALA A 90 17.81 11.08 9.91
CA ALA A 90 18.86 10.11 10.16
C ALA A 90 19.31 10.17 11.63
N GLN A 91 19.78 9.07 12.19
CA GLN A 91 20.14 8.96 13.62
C GLN A 91 21.06 10.10 14.10
N HIS A 92 22.04 10.48 13.28
CA HIS A 92 23.03 11.51 13.61
C HIS A 92 22.72 12.89 13.00
N ALA A 93 21.61 13.02 12.28
CA ALA A 93 21.19 14.28 11.69
C ALA A 93 20.34 15.11 12.67
N THR A 94 20.65 16.40 12.77
CA THR A 94 19.83 17.36 13.53
C THR A 94 18.51 17.66 12.82
N ASP A 95 18.56 17.72 11.49
CA ASP A 95 17.49 18.24 10.66
C ASP A 95 16.70 17.13 9.96
N LYS A 96 15.41 17.40 9.74
CA LYS A 96 14.53 16.54 8.95
C LYS A 96 14.68 16.91 7.47
N LYS A 97 14.99 15.94 6.62
CA LYS A 97 15.03 16.11 5.17
C LYS A 97 13.74 15.57 4.57
N CYS A 98 13.00 16.40 3.82
CA CYS A 98 11.93 15.90 2.95
C CYS A 98 12.55 15.07 1.82
N ILE A 99 12.02 13.88 1.57
CA ILE A 99 12.54 12.95 0.56
C ILE A 99 11.54 12.69 -0.56
N ALA A 100 10.24 12.71 -0.25
CA ALA A 100 9.19 12.45 -1.20
C ALA A 100 7.86 13.13 -0.82
N ASN A 101 7.04 13.44 -1.83
CA ASN A 101 5.68 13.97 -1.69
C ASN A 101 4.70 13.07 -2.44
N PHE A 102 3.47 12.95 -1.93
CA PHE A 102 2.45 12.04 -2.48
C PHE A 102 1.07 12.68 -2.51
N ILE A 103 0.25 12.21 -3.45
CA ILE A 103 -1.16 12.57 -3.53
C ILE A 103 -2.01 11.87 -2.46
N ASP A 104 -1.62 10.64 -2.10
CA ASP A 104 -2.34 9.76 -1.16
C ASP A 104 -1.40 9.26 -0.04
N LYS A 105 -1.96 9.15 1.17
CA LYS A 105 -1.36 8.51 2.33
C LYS A 105 -0.97 7.05 2.05
N ILE A 106 -1.75 6.31 1.27
CA ILE A 106 -1.46 4.90 0.97
C ILE A 106 -0.13 4.80 0.21
N ASN A 107 0.07 5.66 -0.78
CA ASN A 107 1.32 5.72 -1.56
C ASN A 107 2.51 6.13 -0.69
N ALA A 108 2.32 7.10 0.22
CA ALA A 108 3.37 7.50 1.17
C ALA A 108 3.78 6.35 2.09
N ASN A 109 2.83 5.58 2.63
CA ASN A 109 3.13 4.42 3.46
C ASN A 109 3.81 3.31 2.65
N LEU A 110 3.31 3.04 1.44
CA LEU A 110 3.91 2.05 0.54
C LEU A 110 5.39 2.37 0.30
N PHE A 111 5.69 3.62 -0.04
CA PHE A 111 7.06 4.07 -0.25
C PHE A 111 7.93 3.89 0.98
N VAL A 112 7.48 4.30 2.18
CA VAL A 112 8.30 4.16 3.40
C VAL A 112 8.58 2.68 3.70
N ILE A 113 7.59 1.80 3.53
CA ILE A 113 7.78 0.36 3.71
C ILE A 113 8.80 -0.18 2.69
N SER A 114 8.62 0.14 1.40
CA SER A 114 9.51 -0.32 0.33
C SER A 114 10.93 0.21 0.47
N LYS A 115 11.10 1.45 0.94
CA LYS A 115 12.42 2.03 1.20
C LYS A 115 13.10 1.33 2.37
N CYS A 116 12.39 1.06 3.47
CA CYS A 116 12.94 0.26 4.57
C CYS A 116 13.36 -1.16 4.15
N ASP A 117 12.67 -1.75 3.17
CA ASP A 117 12.94 -3.12 2.70
C ASP A 117 14.08 -3.19 1.67
N ASN A 118 14.20 -2.20 0.79
CA ASN A 118 15.09 -2.27 -0.39
C ASN A 118 16.29 -1.31 -0.35
N ASP A 119 16.33 -0.35 0.58
CA ASP A 119 17.42 0.62 0.69
C ASP A 119 18.35 0.28 1.85
N ASP A 120 19.51 -0.26 1.52
CA ASP A 120 20.56 -0.61 2.49
C ASP A 120 21.15 0.60 3.21
N ALA A 121 20.95 1.81 2.68
CA ALA A 121 21.43 3.04 3.32
C ALA A 121 20.57 3.46 4.53
N VAL A 122 19.39 2.86 4.71
CA VAL A 122 18.48 3.18 5.82
C VAL A 122 18.85 2.39 7.08
N ASP A 123 19.21 3.13 8.12
CA ASP A 123 19.50 2.58 9.45
C ASP A 123 18.20 2.22 10.20
N GLU A 124 18.29 1.28 11.15
CA GLU A 124 17.14 0.90 11.99
C GLU A 124 16.63 2.05 12.87
N ASN A 125 17.53 2.98 13.23
CA ASN A 125 17.23 4.15 14.05
C ASN A 125 16.75 5.35 13.22
N ASP A 126 16.78 5.26 11.89
CA ASP A 126 16.26 6.32 11.04
C ASP A 126 14.74 6.43 11.20
N LEU A 127 14.28 7.65 11.42
CA LEU A 127 12.88 7.95 11.65
C LEU A 127 12.28 8.58 10.40
N PHE A 128 11.25 7.93 9.87
CA PHE A 128 10.39 8.45 8.83
C PHE A 128 9.16 9.12 9.45
N PHE A 129 8.81 10.28 8.92
CA PHE A 129 7.64 11.05 9.33
C PHE A 129 6.76 11.29 8.11
N ILE A 130 5.48 10.94 8.22
CA ILE A 130 4.49 11.25 7.19
C ILE A 130 3.66 12.42 7.70
N PHE A 131 3.77 13.56 7.01
CA PHE A 131 2.94 14.73 7.26
C PHE A 131 1.83 14.82 6.22
N LYS A 132 0.68 15.37 6.60
CA LYS A 132 -0.30 15.94 5.69
C LYS A 132 -0.27 17.44 5.89
N GLU A 133 0.29 18.16 4.92
CA GLU A 133 0.62 19.58 5.04
C GLU A 133 1.50 19.82 6.28
N GLN A 134 0.96 20.39 7.36
CA GLN A 134 1.68 20.68 8.61
C GLN A 134 1.41 19.66 9.73
N ASN A 135 0.46 18.75 9.53
CA ASN A 135 0.03 17.81 10.56
C ASN A 135 0.78 16.49 10.45
N LEU A 136 1.42 16.06 11.54
CA LEU A 136 2.05 14.74 11.61
C LEU A 136 0.97 13.65 11.62
N ILE A 137 1.01 12.75 10.64
CA ILE A 137 0.05 11.65 10.49
C ILE A 137 0.61 10.34 11.03
N ASP A 138 1.89 10.07 10.77
CA ASP A 138 2.52 8.80 11.15
C ASP A 138 4.02 8.97 11.38
N THR A 139 4.57 8.10 12.21
CA THR A 139 6.01 7.98 12.45
C THR A 139 6.41 6.52 12.34
N LEU A 140 7.42 6.24 11.51
CA LEU A 140 7.84 4.91 11.14
C LEU A 140 9.36 4.79 11.27
N ASN A 141 9.81 3.56 11.48
CA ASN A 141 11.21 3.16 11.34
C ASN A 141 11.22 1.75 10.75
N LYS A 142 12.42 1.22 10.46
CA LYS A 142 12.57 -0.12 9.86
C LYS A 142 11.85 -1.21 10.66
N ILE A 143 12.02 -1.21 11.98
CA ILE A 143 11.42 -2.18 12.90
C ILE A 143 9.88 -2.10 12.87
N LEU A 144 9.30 -0.90 12.90
CA LEU A 144 7.86 -0.69 12.84
C LEU A 144 7.29 -1.12 11.49
N CYS A 145 7.99 -0.88 10.39
CA CYS A 145 7.60 -1.34 9.06
C CYS A 145 7.52 -2.87 9.01
N ILE A 146 8.55 -3.57 9.51
CA ILE A 146 8.57 -5.04 9.60
C ILE A 146 7.38 -5.57 10.40
N HIS A 147 7.12 -5.00 11.58
CA HIS A 147 5.98 -5.42 12.40
C HIS A 147 4.62 -5.17 11.73
N ARG A 148 4.46 -4.07 10.99
CA ARG A 148 3.20 -3.78 10.27
C ARG A 148 2.98 -4.77 9.13
N LYS A 149 4.03 -5.16 8.41
CA LYS A 149 3.99 -6.17 7.34
C LYS A 149 3.55 -7.54 7.88
N ILE A 150 4.16 -7.98 8.98
CA ILE A 150 3.78 -9.24 9.65
C ILE A 150 2.30 -9.22 10.08
N LYS A 151 1.81 -8.08 10.60
CA LYS A 151 0.40 -7.95 10.98
C LYS A 151 -0.54 -8.00 9.76
N SER A 152 -0.20 -7.33 8.65
CA SER A 152 -1.02 -7.35 7.43
C SER A 152 -1.08 -8.74 6.80
N ASP A 153 0.03 -9.49 6.83
CA ASP A 153 0.07 -10.83 6.25
C ASP A 153 -0.75 -11.81 7.08
N ARG A 154 -0.66 -11.73 8.42
CA ARG A 154 -1.52 -12.52 9.32
C ARG A 154 -3.01 -12.21 9.18
N SER A 155 -3.40 -10.96 8.89
CA SER A 155 -4.81 -10.64 8.61
C SER A 155 -5.30 -11.27 7.31
N LYS A 156 -4.46 -11.29 6.26
CA LYS A 156 -4.79 -11.94 4.98
C LYS A 156 -4.91 -13.47 5.11
N GLU A 157 -4.10 -14.09 5.95
CA GLU A 157 -4.22 -15.53 6.27
C GLU A 157 -5.53 -15.84 7.01
N ASN A 158 -5.92 -15.00 7.97
CA ASN A 158 -7.14 -15.18 8.73
C ASN A 158 -8.42 -15.02 7.89
N GLU A 159 -8.39 -14.17 6.85
CA GLU A 159 -9.50 -14.03 5.89
C GLU A 159 -9.74 -15.31 5.06
N ARG A 160 -8.72 -16.17 4.90
CA ARG A 160 -8.83 -17.42 4.12
C ARG A 160 -9.14 -18.67 4.94
N GLY A 161 -9.18 -18.62 6.27
CA GLY A 161 -9.23 -19.87 7.06
C GLY A 161 -9.88 -19.86 8.44
N ALA A 162 -10.14 -18.72 9.07
CA ALA A 162 -10.65 -18.72 10.45
C ALA A 162 -11.99 -17.97 10.56
N LYS A 163 -13.08 -18.64 10.18
CA LYS A 163 -14.40 -18.26 10.68
C LYS A 163 -14.35 -18.42 12.19
N PHE A 164 -14.36 -17.32 12.94
CA PHE A 164 -14.49 -17.36 14.38
C PHE A 164 -15.82 -18.02 14.71
N HIS A 165 -15.78 -19.28 15.14
CA HIS A 165 -16.93 -19.98 15.68
C HIS A 165 -16.94 -19.62 17.16
N PRO A 166 -17.87 -18.78 17.65
CA PRO A 166 -18.03 -18.65 19.08
C PRO A 166 -18.30 -20.05 19.62
N THR A 167 -17.40 -20.56 20.45
CA THR A 167 -17.60 -21.83 21.14
C THR A 167 -18.93 -21.73 21.86
N PRO A 168 -19.94 -22.55 21.54
CA PRO A 168 -21.24 -22.43 22.17
C PRO A 168 -21.03 -22.59 23.67
N LEU A 169 -21.52 -21.61 24.44
CA LEU A 169 -21.45 -21.62 25.89
C LEU A 169 -21.96 -22.98 26.38
N SER A 170 -21.10 -23.70 27.11
CA SER A 170 -21.43 -25.01 27.70
C SER A 170 -22.81 -24.94 28.33
N ARG A 171 -23.73 -25.79 27.84
CA ARG A 171 -25.12 -25.82 28.30
C ARG A 171 -25.13 -25.91 29.83
N ARG A 172 -25.98 -25.07 30.42
CA ARG A 172 -26.35 -25.03 31.84
C ARG A 172 -26.38 -26.46 32.41
N PRO A 173 -25.82 -26.73 33.61
CA PRO A 173 -25.87 -28.06 34.19
C PRO A 173 -27.33 -28.53 34.29
N THR A 174 -27.63 -29.67 33.68
CA THR A 174 -28.96 -30.29 33.73
C THR A 174 -29.22 -30.70 35.18
N PRO A 175 -30.34 -30.26 35.80
CA PRO A 175 -30.67 -30.71 37.15
C PRO A 175 -30.88 -32.23 37.15
N PRO A 176 -30.43 -32.96 38.19
CA PRO A 176 -30.65 -34.40 38.27
C PRO A 176 -32.15 -34.67 38.45
N GLY A 177 -32.72 -35.51 37.58
CA GLY A 177 -34.11 -35.99 37.68
C GLY A 177 -35.07 -35.62 36.54
N GLY A 178 -34.60 -35.00 35.45
CA GLY A 178 -35.41 -34.83 34.24
C GLY A 178 -35.52 -36.13 33.42
N PRO A 179 -36.67 -36.40 32.76
CA PRO A 179 -36.86 -37.63 31.97
C PRO A 179 -35.81 -37.72 30.86
N SER A 180 -35.32 -38.95 30.59
CA SER A 180 -34.36 -39.20 29.52
C SER A 180 -34.95 -38.74 28.19
N ASP A 181 -34.23 -37.87 27.47
CA ASP A 181 -34.55 -37.55 26.08
C ASP A 181 -34.58 -38.87 25.29
N CYS A 182 -35.80 -39.34 25.02
CA CYS A 182 -36.04 -40.51 24.20
C CYS A 182 -35.54 -40.19 22.79
N TRP A 183 -34.40 -40.77 22.43
CA TRP A 183 -33.97 -40.85 21.04
C TRP A 183 -35.06 -41.61 20.27
N ILE A 184 -35.81 -40.90 19.44
CA ILE A 184 -36.66 -41.52 18.44
C ILE A 184 -35.69 -42.01 17.36
N GLU A 185 -35.53 -43.32 17.24
CA GLU A 185 -34.80 -43.92 16.13
C GLU A 185 -35.52 -43.55 14.82
N GLU A 186 -34.80 -42.93 13.89
CA GLU A 186 -35.29 -42.66 12.55
C GLU A 186 -35.57 -44.02 11.87
N ASN A 187 -36.84 -44.29 11.58
CA ASN A 187 -37.24 -45.41 10.74
C ASN A 187 -36.59 -45.23 9.35
N ASN A 188 -35.65 -46.11 9.03
CA ASN A 188 -35.17 -46.33 7.67
C ASN A 188 -36.31 -46.97 6.84
N GLU A 189 -37.10 -46.15 6.15
CA GLU A 189 -37.94 -46.61 5.05
C GLU A 189 -37.07 -46.78 3.80
N ASN A 190 -36.68 -48.04 3.53
CA ASN A 190 -36.35 -48.52 2.19
C ASN A 190 -37.55 -49.32 1.65
N GLU A 191 -38.41 -48.67 0.85
CA GLU A 191 -39.05 -49.16 -0.39
C GLU A 191 -40.09 -48.16 -0.93
#